data_AF-A0A497PHJ0-F1
#
_entry.id   AF-A0A497PHJ0-F1
#
_cell.length_a   1.000
_cell.length_b   1.000
_cell.length_c   1.000
_cell.angle_alpha   90.00
_cell.angle_beta   90.00
_cell.angle_gamma   90.00
#
_symmetry.space_group_name_H-M   'P 1'
#
loop_
_entity.id
_entity.type
_entity.pdbx_description
1 polymer ?
#
loop_
_entity_poly.entity_id
_entity_poly.type
_entity_poly.pdbx_seq_one_letter_code
_entity_poly.pdbx_strand_id
1 'polypeptide(L)'
;MVKMELELSETAKRCIKDKLSQLQGAGGLLINFVEYKSCCGAHVKISNALVVDIKRYGTTVVPVAATESVVAYVEKDSDFFETDYNTIRVDIGNSEDCDLFEVSFE
;
A
#
# COMPACT_ATOMS: atom_id res chain seq x y z
N MET A 1 10.42 -5.19 12.12
CA MET A 1 9.62 -4.40 13.07
C MET A 1 8.83 -3.43 12.22
N VAL A 2 7.50 -3.54 12.24
CA VAL A 2 6.58 -2.70 11.44
C VAL A 2 6.57 -1.30 12.07
N LYS A 3 6.85 -0.25 11.28
CA LYS A 3 7.17 1.10 11.80
C LYS A 3 6.04 2.13 11.63
N MET A 4 4.97 1.80 10.90
CA MET A 4 3.93 2.76 10.50
C MET A 4 2.52 2.24 10.72
N GLU A 5 1.59 3.17 10.89
CA GLU A 5 0.16 2.89 10.92
C GLU A 5 -0.37 2.69 9.49
N LEU A 6 -1.23 1.69 9.31
CA LEU A 6 -1.93 1.42 8.05
C LEU A 6 -3.41 1.75 8.22
N GLU A 7 -3.85 2.79 7.55
CA GLU A 7 -5.25 3.21 7.51
C GLU A 7 -5.86 2.86 6.15
N LEU A 8 -7.01 2.20 6.18
CA LEU A 8 -7.72 1.77 4.98
C LEU A 8 -9.11 2.41 5.01
N SER A 9 -9.55 3.02 3.91
CA SER A 9 -10.96 3.40 3.76
C SER A 9 -11.85 2.16 3.85
N GLU A 10 -13.11 2.31 4.28
CA GLU A 10 -14.03 1.17 4.39
C GLU A 10 -14.23 0.44 3.05
N THR A 11 -14.23 1.20 1.95
CA THR A 11 -14.29 0.64 0.59
C THR A 11 -13.01 -0.13 0.27
N ALA A 12 -11.83 0.43 0.59
CA ALA A 12 -10.54 -0.23 0.39
C ALA A 12 -10.45 -1.53 1.20
N LYS A 13 -10.87 -1.53 2.47
CA LYS A 13 -10.93 -2.74 3.32
C LYS A 13 -11.72 -3.86 2.65
N ARG A 14 -12.91 -3.55 2.14
CA ARG A 14 -13.77 -4.52 1.46
C ARG A 14 -13.11 -5.07 0.20
N CYS A 15 -12.64 -4.21 -0.70
CA CYS A 15 -11.98 -4.61 -1.93
C CYS A 15 -10.72 -5.46 -1.67
N ILE A 16 -9.87 -5.04 -0.73
CA ILE A 16 -8.65 -5.77 -0.37
C ILE A 16 -9.02 -7.16 0.16
N LYS A 17 -9.99 -7.25 1.08
CA LYS A 17 -10.45 -8.53 1.62
C LYS A 17 -10.98 -9.46 0.53
N ASP A 18 -11.82 -8.94 -0.35
CA ASP A 18 -12.39 -9.73 -1.46
C ASP A 18 -11.30 -10.25 -2.38
N LYS A 19 -10.29 -9.43 -2.70
CA LYS A 19 -9.15 -9.84 -3.53
C LYS A 19 -8.23 -10.84 -2.86
N LEU A 20 -7.89 -10.62 -1.59
CA LEU A 20 -7.10 -11.56 -0.81
C LEU A 20 -7.78 -12.93 -0.74
N SER A 21 -9.10 -12.97 -0.65
CA SER A 21 -9.87 -14.22 -0.62
C SER A 21 -9.79 -15.04 -1.93
N GLN A 22 -9.46 -14.39 -3.05
CA GLN A 22 -9.30 -15.03 -4.35
C GLN A 22 -7.88 -15.57 -4.57
N LEU A 23 -6.92 -15.18 -3.73
CA LEU A 23 -5.55 -15.68 -3.80
C LEU A 23 -5.44 -17.03 -3.11
N GLN A 24 -4.75 -17.98 -3.74
CA GLN A 24 -4.45 -19.30 -3.16
C GLN A 24 -3.27 -19.26 -2.16
N GLY A 25 -2.76 -18.08 -1.80
CA GLY A 25 -1.49 -17.88 -1.12
C GLY A 25 -1.51 -16.77 -0.07
N ALA A 26 -0.32 -16.42 0.43
CA ALA A 26 -0.18 -15.32 1.39
C ALA A 26 -0.25 -14.00 0.62
N GLY A 27 -1.44 -13.44 0.54
CA GLY A 27 -1.67 -12.16 -0.11
C GLY A 27 -1.27 -10.97 0.75
N GLY A 28 -0.97 -9.86 0.10
CA GLY A 28 -0.66 -8.59 0.75
C GLY A 28 -0.89 -7.41 -0.18
N LEU A 29 -0.77 -6.22 0.37
CA LEU A 29 -0.85 -4.98 -0.39
C LEU A 29 0.58 -4.55 -0.78
N LEU A 30 0.92 -4.61 -2.06
CA LEU A 30 2.18 -4.08 -2.58
C LEU A 30 1.99 -2.62 -2.96
N ILE A 31 2.70 -1.73 -2.28
CA ILE A 31 2.71 -0.29 -2.57
C ILE A 31 3.81 -0.03 -3.60
N ASN A 32 3.41 0.34 -4.80
CA ASN A 32 4.30 0.76 -5.87
C ASN A 32 4.51 2.27 -5.78
N PHE A 33 5.67 2.67 -5.27
CA PHE A 33 6.02 4.07 -5.12
C PHE A 33 6.12 4.75 -6.49
N VAL A 34 5.20 5.67 -6.76
CA VAL A 34 5.27 6.58 -7.90
C VAL A 34 5.30 7.99 -7.33
N GLU A 35 6.39 8.71 -7.48
CA GLU A 35 6.50 10.06 -6.94
C GLU A 35 5.71 11.05 -7.81
N TYR A 36 4.64 11.66 -7.25
CA TYR A 36 4.04 12.87 -7.82
C TYR A 36 4.56 14.11 -7.09
N LYS A 37 5.22 14.99 -7.85
CA LYS A 37 5.74 16.27 -7.37
C LYS A 37 4.61 17.24 -7.06
N SER A 38 4.73 17.87 -5.89
CA SER A 38 3.89 18.96 -5.36
C SER A 38 3.62 20.07 -6.38
N CYS A 39 2.37 20.54 -6.41
CA CYS A 39 2.06 21.92 -6.73
C CYS A 39 1.57 22.59 -5.44
N CYS A 40 2.08 23.78 -5.12
CA CYS A 40 1.60 24.65 -4.03
C CYS A 40 1.95 24.26 -2.57
N GLY A 41 3.13 23.68 -2.31
CA GLY A 41 3.74 23.69 -0.96
C GLY A 41 3.17 22.69 0.06
N ALA A 42 2.14 21.93 -0.29
CA ALA A 42 1.80 20.66 0.36
C ALA A 42 2.45 19.52 -0.42
N HIS A 43 3.29 18.71 0.23
CA HIS A 43 3.84 17.48 -0.33
C HIS A 43 2.91 16.33 0.03
N VAL A 44 1.83 16.14 -0.72
CA VAL A 44 1.07 14.88 -0.64
C VAL A 44 1.73 13.93 -1.62
N LYS A 45 2.47 12.95 -1.12
CA LYS A 45 3.00 11.88 -1.97
C LYS A 45 1.85 10.91 -2.24
N ILE A 46 1.44 10.84 -3.49
CA ILE A 46 0.40 9.92 -3.96
C ILE A 46 1.10 8.78 -4.69
N SER A 47 0.86 7.57 -4.24
CA SER A 47 1.38 6.32 -4.79
C SER A 47 0.20 5.41 -5.16
N ASN A 48 0.49 4.30 -5.81
CA ASN A 48 -0.52 3.28 -6.04
C ASN A 48 -0.19 2.00 -5.27
N ALA A 49 -1.19 1.17 -5.02
CA ALA A 49 -1.01 -0.16 -4.48
C ALA A 49 -1.88 -1.20 -5.17
N LEU A 50 -1.43 -2.45 -5.07
CA LEU A 50 -2.03 -3.63 -5.69
C LEU A 50 -2.11 -4.76 -4.67
N VAL A 51 -3.19 -5.53 -4.70
CA VAL A 51 -3.26 -6.79 -3.95
C VAL A 51 -2.54 -7.87 -4.73
N VAL A 52 -1.52 -8.49 -4.13
CA VAL A 52 -0.65 -9.47 -4.80
C VAL A 52 -0.40 -10.68 -3.93
N ASP A 53 -0.03 -11.81 -4.56
CA ASP A 53 0.53 -12.97 -3.86
C ASP A 53 1.99 -12.71 -3.52
N ILE A 54 2.27 -12.38 -2.25
CA ILE A 54 3.58 -11.93 -1.79
C ILE A 54 4.64 -13.04 -1.88
N LYS A 55 4.23 -14.32 -1.91
CA LYS A 55 5.17 -15.43 -2.13
C LYS A 55 5.92 -15.31 -3.45
N ARG A 56 5.32 -14.66 -4.45
CA ARG A 56 5.95 -14.42 -5.77
C ARG A 56 7.08 -13.39 -5.71
N TYR A 57 7.07 -12.53 -4.71
CA TYR A 57 8.06 -11.46 -4.54
C TYR A 57 9.22 -11.88 -3.61
N GLY A 58 9.08 -12.98 -2.87
CA GLY A 58 10.17 -13.56 -2.09
C GLY A 58 10.81 -12.54 -1.13
N THR A 59 12.10 -12.29 -1.29
CA THR A 59 12.88 -11.37 -0.44
C THR A 59 13.07 -9.96 -1.04
N THR A 60 12.42 -9.65 -2.18
CA THR A 60 12.54 -8.33 -2.82
C THR A 60 11.65 -7.27 -2.19
N VAL A 61 10.66 -7.70 -1.41
CA VAL A 61 9.74 -6.81 -0.69
C VAL A 61 9.88 -6.97 0.82
N VAL A 62 9.57 -5.91 1.55
CA VAL A 62 9.64 -5.86 3.01
C VAL A 62 8.34 -5.31 3.58
N PRO A 63 7.86 -5.85 4.72
CA PRO A 63 6.64 -5.38 5.35
C PRO A 63 6.89 -4.04 6.04
N VAL A 64 5.99 -3.08 5.84
CA VAL A 64 6.15 -1.70 6.32
C VAL A 64 5.05 -1.23 7.26
N ALA A 65 3.82 -1.68 7.02
CA ALA A 65 2.65 -1.40 7.85
C ALA A 65 1.71 -2.60 7.85
N ALA A 66 0.86 -2.75 8.85
CA ALA A 66 -0.10 -3.84 8.93
C ALA A 66 -1.36 -3.45 9.69
N THR A 67 -2.47 -4.05 9.30
CA THR A 67 -3.71 -4.13 10.09
C THR A 67 -3.96 -5.59 10.47
N GLU A 68 -5.04 -5.87 11.21
CA GLU A 68 -5.49 -7.24 11.48
C GLU A 68 -5.78 -8.03 10.20
N SER A 69 -6.10 -7.36 9.09
CA SER A 69 -6.60 -7.99 7.86
C SER A 69 -5.61 -8.00 6.71
N VAL A 70 -4.59 -7.14 6.72
CA VAL A 70 -3.64 -7.02 5.60
C VAL A 70 -2.30 -6.48 6.06
N VAL A 71 -1.23 -6.98 5.43
CA VAL A 71 0.12 -6.45 5.55
C VAL A 71 0.46 -5.67 4.27
N ALA A 72 0.98 -4.47 4.43
CA ALA A 72 1.50 -3.64 3.36
C ALA A 72 3.01 -3.85 3.18
N TYR A 73 3.44 -3.91 1.93
CA TYR A 73 4.81 -4.18 1.52
C TYR A 73 5.30 -3.12 0.55
N VAL A 74 6.60 -2.86 0.58
CA VAL A 74 7.33 -2.05 -0.42
C VAL A 74 8.53 -2.82 -0.93
N GLU A 75 9.02 -2.48 -2.12
CA GLU A 75 10.30 -3.01 -2.60
C GLU A 75 11.46 -2.52 -1.72
N LYS A 76 12.38 -3.43 -1.39
CA LYS A 76 13.48 -3.22 -0.45
C LYS A 76 14.42 -2.08 -0.88
N ASP A 77 14.63 -1.93 -2.18
CA ASP A 77 15.55 -0.97 -2.78
C ASP A 77 14.85 0.33 -3.23
N SER A 78 13.66 0.60 -2.70
CA SER A 78 12.94 1.84 -2.97
C SER A 78 13.38 2.99 -2.07
N ASP A 79 13.31 4.22 -2.59
CA ASP A 79 13.58 5.47 -1.84
C ASP A 79 12.55 5.73 -0.72
N PHE A 80 11.59 4.83 -0.54
CA PHE A 80 10.58 4.86 0.52
C PHE A 80 11.21 5.04 1.92
N PHE A 81 12.37 4.41 2.17
CA PHE A 81 13.06 4.44 3.46
C PHE A 81 13.88 5.71 3.70
N GLU A 82 14.01 6.58 2.71
CA GLU A 82 14.73 7.85 2.84
C GLU A 82 13.84 8.97 3.41
N THR A 83 12.54 8.73 3.55
CA THR A 83 11.57 9.68 4.10
C THR A 83 10.92 9.10 5.36
N ASP A 84 10.76 9.92 6.40
CA ASP A 84 10.01 9.55 7.59
C ASP A 84 8.51 9.76 7.35
N TYR A 85 7.78 8.66 7.22
CA TYR A 85 6.31 8.64 7.29
C TYR A 85 5.88 7.92 8.56
N ASN A 86 4.76 8.35 9.11
CA ASN A 86 4.12 7.72 10.26
C ASN A 86 2.89 6.93 9.85
N THR A 87 2.18 7.39 8.82
CA THR A 87 0.90 6.81 8.40
C THR A 87 0.85 6.57 6.90
N ILE A 88 0.39 5.37 6.52
CA ILE A 88 0.04 5.01 5.16
C ILE A 88 -1.49 4.95 5.08
N ARG A 89 -2.10 5.82 4.27
CA ARG A 89 -3.53 5.78 3.98
C ARG A 89 -3.78 5.19 2.62
N VAL A 90 -4.72 4.24 2.55
CA VAL A 90 -5.09 3.56 1.32
C VAL A 90 -6.57 3.78 1.04
N ASP A 91 -6.86 4.31 -0.14
CA ASP A 91 -8.21 4.47 -0.66
C ASP A 91 -8.31 3.89 -2.09
N ILE A 92 -9.52 3.86 -2.65
CA ILE A 92 -9.78 3.38 -4.01
C ILE A 92 -9.76 4.53 -5.04
N GLY A 93 -9.64 5.78 -4.57
CA GLY A 93 -9.69 6.95 -5.43
C GLY A 93 -11.02 7.04 -6.19
N ASN A 94 -10.99 7.54 -7.43
CA ASN A 94 -12.17 7.62 -8.30
C ASN A 94 -12.43 6.35 -9.13
N SER A 95 -11.67 5.28 -8.92
CA SER A 95 -11.82 4.03 -9.66
C SER A 95 -12.88 3.16 -8.98
N GLU A 96 -13.95 2.75 -9.66
CA GLU A 96 -14.86 1.75 -9.08
C GLU A 96 -14.24 0.34 -9.08
N ASP A 97 -13.17 0.16 -9.84
CA ASP A 97 -12.48 -1.11 -9.98
C ASP A 97 -11.50 -1.29 -8.81
N CYS A 98 -11.70 -2.32 -8.00
CA CYS A 98 -10.83 -2.74 -6.87
C CYS A 98 -9.40 -3.15 -7.32
N ASP A 99 -8.98 -2.80 -8.53
CA ASP A 99 -7.73 -3.21 -9.16
C ASP A 99 -6.53 -2.41 -8.68
N LEU A 100 -6.73 -1.12 -8.43
CA LEU A 100 -5.68 -0.18 -8.04
C LEU A 100 -6.16 0.63 -6.85
N PHE A 101 -5.29 0.82 -5.86
CA PHE A 101 -5.57 1.63 -4.69
C PHE A 101 -4.69 2.88 -4.71
N GLU A 102 -5.27 4.03 -4.41
CA GLU A 102 -4.53 5.26 -4.16
C GLU A 102 -3.94 5.20 -2.75
N VAL A 103 -2.66 5.57 -2.64
CA VAL A 103 -1.93 5.56 -1.38
C VAL A 103 -1.42 6.97 -1.11
N SER A 104 -1.69 7.48 0.10
CA SER A 104 -1.10 8.72 0.59
C SER A 104 -0.26 8.45 1.84
N PHE A 105 0.76 9.28 2.03
CA PHE A 105 1.69 9.18 3.15
C PHE A 105 1.69 10.47 3.97
N GLU A 106 1.70 10.33 5.29
CA GLU A 106 1.82 11.41 6.27
C GLU A 106 2.94 11.15 7.29
#